data_AF-A0A7C2SVG5-F1
#
_entry.id   AF-A0A7C2SVG5-F1
#
_cell.length_a   1.000
_cell.length_b   1.000
_cell.length_c   1.000
_cell.angle_alpha   90.00
_cell.angle_beta   90.00
_cell.angle_gamma   90.00
#
_symmetry.space_group_name_H-M   'P 1'
#
loop_
_entity.id
_entity.type
_entity.pdbx_description
1 polymer ?
#
loop_
_entity_poly.entity_id
_entity_poly.type
_entity_poly.pdbx_seq_one_letter_code
_entity_poly.pdbx_strand_id
1 'polypeptide(L)' 'MPREQGKKKIVVITGPTAAGKTAAAIEFARRFDGDIVSADSMQVY' A
#
# COMPACT_ATOMS: atom_id res chain seq x y z
N MET A 1 -28.62 -12.68 -9.34
CA MET A 1 -27.30 -13.21 -9.74
C MET A 1 -26.23 -12.38 -9.05
N PRO A 2 -25.39 -12.95 -8.17
CA PRO A 2 -24.29 -12.21 -7.56
C PRO A 2 -23.30 -11.87 -8.67
N ARG A 3 -22.98 -10.59 -8.86
CA ARG A 3 -21.92 -10.18 -9.79
C ARG A 3 -20.60 -10.73 -9.25
N GLU A 4 -19.84 -11.47 -10.04
CA GLU A 4 -18.44 -11.78 -9.73
C GLU A 4 -17.69 -10.45 -9.55
N GLN A 5 -17.45 -10.07 -8.30
CA GLN A 5 -16.58 -8.93 -8.00
C GLN A 5 -15.15 -9.41 -8.24
N GLY A 6 -14.56 -8.98 -9.35
CA GLY A 6 -13.14 -9.22 -9.63
C GLY A 6 -12.28 -8.82 -8.43
N LYS A 7 -11.26 -9.63 -8.10
CA LYS A 7 -10.39 -9.39 -6.94
C LYS A 7 -9.73 -8.00 -7.07
N LYS A 8 -9.82 -7.18 -6.02
CA LYS A 8 -9.09 -5.92 -5.93
C LYS A 8 -7.58 -6.22 -5.97
N LYS A 9 -6.85 -5.47 -6.80
CA LYS A 9 -5.38 -5.55 -6.85
C LYS A 9 -4.80 -4.81 -5.66
N ILE A 10 -3.79 -5.39 -5.03
CA ILE A 10 -3.07 -4.81 -3.89
C ILE A 10 -1.58 -4.84 -4.23
N VAL A 11 -0.88 -3.77 -3.88
CA VAL A 11 0.58 -3.68 -3.98
C VAL A 11 1.14 -3.64 -2.56
N VAL A 12 2.17 -4.46 -2.31
CA VAL A 12 2.82 -4.56 -1.00
C VAL A 12 4.25 -4.04 -1.14
N ILE A 13 4.57 -2.97 -0.41
CA ILE A 13 5.92 -2.38 -0.35
C ILE A 13 6.54 -2.79 0.98
N THR A 14 7.48 -3.74 0.93
CA THR A 14 8.15 -4.31 2.10
C THR A 14 9.66 -4.07 2.07
N GLY A 15 10.34 -4.31 3.20
CA GLY A 15 11.77 -4.06 3.38
C GLY A 15 12.12 -3.64 4.81
N PRO A 16 13.41 -3.57 5.17
CA PRO A 16 13.85 -3.22 6.53
C PRO A 16 13.51 -1.77 6.89
N THR A 17 13.53 -1.45 8.19
CA THR A 17 13.39 -0.07 8.68
C THR A 17 14.45 0.83 8.02
N ALA A 18 14.08 2.09 7.76
CA ALA A 18 14.90 3.08 7.06
C ALA A 18 15.25 2.78 5.58
N ALA A 19 14.70 1.74 4.95
CA ALA A 19 14.92 1.42 3.52
C ALA A 19 14.18 2.35 2.52
N GLY A 20 13.58 3.45 2.97
CA GLY A 20 12.87 4.40 2.10
C GLY A 20 11.46 3.97 1.64
N LYS A 21 10.86 2.95 2.27
CA LYS A 21 9.52 2.42 1.90
C LYS A 21 8.43 3.47 1.84
N THR A 22 8.40 4.40 2.79
CA THR A 22 7.39 5.48 2.83
C THR A 22 7.50 6.38 1.62
N ALA A 23 8.72 6.76 1.21
CA ALA A 23 8.95 7.58 0.02
C ALA A 23 8.46 6.86 -1.25
N ALA A 24 8.80 5.57 -1.40
CA ALA A 24 8.35 4.74 -2.51
C ALA A 24 6.81 4.59 -2.56
N ALA A 25 6.15 4.39 -1.41
CA ALA A 25 4.69 4.28 -1.33
C ALA A 25 3.99 5.57 -1.73
N ILE A 26 4.52 6.73 -1.31
CA ILE A 26 3.98 8.04 -1.68
C ILE A 26 4.11 8.30 -3.18
N GLU A 27 5.28 8.01 -3.77
CA GLU A 27 5.49 8.16 -5.21
C GLU A 27 4.54 7.25 -6.01
N PHE A 28 4.40 5.99 -5.58
CA PHE A 28 3.50 5.03 -6.19
C PHE A 28 2.04 5.50 -6.14
N ALA A 29 1.56 5.91 -4.96
CA ALA A 29 0.20 6.42 -4.77
C ALA A 29 -0.10 7.63 -5.67
N ARG A 30 0.82 8.59 -5.76
CA ARG A 30 0.67 9.77 -6.64
C ARG A 30 0.61 9.42 -8.12
N ARG A 31 1.33 8.38 -8.55
CA ARG A 31 1.39 7.96 -9.96
C ARG A 31 0.16 7.17 -10.40
N PHE A 32 -0.45 6.42 -9.49
CA PHE A 32 -1.54 5.49 -9.78
C PHE A 32 -2.88 5.87 -9.17
N ASP A 33 -2.98 7.04 -8.54
CA ASP A 33 -4.16 7.51 -7.81
C ASP A 33 -4.65 6.47 -6.78
N GLY A 34 -3.69 5.97 -5.99
CA GLY A 34 -3.90 4.88 -5.05
C GLY A 34 -3.88 5.32 -3.59
N ASP A 35 -4.62 4.61 -2.75
CA ASP A 35 -4.59 4.80 -1.30
C ASP A 35 -3.45 4.02 -0.65
N ILE A 36 -2.84 4.61 0.39
CA ILE A 36 -1.79 3.97 1.19
C ILE A 36 -2.39 3.51 2.52
N VAL A 37 -2.16 2.25 2.87
CA VAL A 37 -2.46 1.69 4.20
C VAL A 37 -1.14 1.33 4.87
N SER A 38 -0.87 1.87 6.06
CA SER A 38 0.31 1.48 6.83
C SER A 38 0.15 0.06 7.35
N ALA A 39 1.19 -0.75 7.20
CA ALA A 39 1.30 -2.10 7.74
C ALA A 39 2.36 -2.20 8.85
N ASP A 40 2.78 -1.06 9.42
CA ASP A 40 3.72 -1.00 10.53
C ASP A 40 2.99 -1.04 11.87
N SER A 41 3.21 -2.10 12.65
CA SER A 41 2.55 -2.31 13.94
C SER A 41 2.96 -1.30 15.02
N MET A 42 4.02 -0.54 14.81
CA MET A 42 4.46 0.50 15.75
C MET A 42 3.85 1.87 15.41
N GLN A 43 3.40 2.12 14.17
CA GLN A 43 2.80 3.40 13.76
C GLN A 43 1.30 3.53 14.11
N VAL A 44 0.69 2.47 14.63
CA VAL A 44 -0.70 2.48 15.08
C VAL A 44 -0.88 3.07 16.49
N TYR A 45 0.23 3.29 17.20
CA TYR A 45 0.31 3.95 18.51
C TYR A 45 0.92 5.33 18.38
#